data_AF-A0A951XBA9-F1
#
_entry.id   AF-A0A951XBA9-F1
#
_cell.length_a   1.000
_cell.length_b   1.000
_cell.length_c   1.000
_cell.angle_alpha   90.00
_cell.angle_beta   90.00
_cell.angle_gamma   90.00
#
_symmetry.space_group_name_H-M   'P 1'
#
loop_
_entity.id
_entity.type
_entity.pdbx_description
1 polymer ?
#
loop_
_entity_poly.entity_id
_entity_poly.type
_entity_poly.pdbx_seq_one_letter_code
_entity_poly.pdbx_strand_id
1 'polypeptide(L)' 'MNQFEKISEEEDRIGKAIVNAAYEVHKELGPGLLEKVYEVCFCHLLRKAGFDVHRQLMV' A
#
# COMPACT_ATOMS: atom_id res chain seq x y z
N MET A 1 23.22 -5.45 21.28
CA MET A 1 22.51 -5.85 20.05
C MET A 1 21.04 -5.63 20.31
N ASN A 2 20.41 -4.68 19.61
CA ASN A 2 18.98 -4.41 19.81
C ASN A 2 18.19 -5.64 19.36
N GLN A 3 17.45 -6.24 20.29
CA GLN A 3 16.48 -7.26 19.96
C GLN A 3 15.27 -6.56 19.34
N PHE A 4 15.09 -6.70 18.03
CA PHE A 4 13.86 -6.29 17.38
C PHE A 4 12.81 -7.37 17.65
N GLU A 5 11.66 -6.97 18.18
CA GLU A 5 10.53 -7.87 18.29
C GLU A 5 10.05 -8.29 16.89
N LYS A 6 9.68 -9.55 16.75
CA LYS A 6 9.13 -10.09 15.52
C LYS A 6 7.75 -9.45 15.28
N ILE A 7 7.55 -8.84 14.11
CA ILE A 7 6.24 -8.35 13.70
C ILE A 7 5.22 -9.49 13.62
N SER A 8 3.95 -9.19 13.86
CA SER A 8 2.88 -10.16 13.70
C SER A 8 2.74 -10.59 12.23
N GLU A 9 2.16 -11.77 12.01
CA GLU A 9 1.87 -12.26 10.66
C GLU A 9 0.92 -11.33 9.90
N GLU A 10 0.01 -10.67 10.62
CA GLU A 10 -0.92 -9.71 10.04
C GLU A 10 -0.22 -8.42 9.59
N GLU A 11 0.68 -7.87 10.40
CA GLU A 11 1.50 -6.71 10.01
C GLU A 11 2.38 -7.02 8.80
N ASP A 12 2.99 -8.22 8.75
CA ASP A 12 3.77 -8.68 7.60
C ASP A 12 2.90 -8.82 6.34
N ARG A 13 1.69 -9.37 6.49
CA ARG A 13 0.73 -9.51 5.39
C ARG A 13 0.28 -8.16 4.85
N ILE A 14 -0.05 -7.21 5.72
CA ILE A 14 -0.43 -5.85 5.34
C ILE A 14 0.75 -5.14 4.65
N GLY A 15 1.94 -5.20 5.25
CA GLY A 15 3.14 -4.56 4.71
C GLY A 15 3.50 -5.07 3.31
N LYS A 16 3.45 -6.39 3.10
CA LYS A 16 3.66 -6.99 1.76
C LYS A 16 2.66 -6.48 0.74
N ALA A 17 1.38 -6.38 1.09
CA ALA A 17 0.35 -5.87 0.18
C ALA A 17 0.58 -4.40 -0.20
N ILE A 18 0.95 -3.57 0.78
CA ILE A 18 1.29 -2.15 0.57
C ILE A 18 2.48 -2.02 -0.39
N VAL A 19 3.58 -2.73 -0.13
CA VAL A 19 4.78 -2.65 -0.97
C VAL A 19 4.49 -3.13 -2.40
N ASN A 20 3.80 -4.26 -2.55
CA ASN A 20 3.44 -4.78 -3.86
C ASN A 20 2.54 -3.83 -4.64
N ALA A 21 1.50 -3.27 -4.01
CA ALA A 21 0.62 -2.32 -4.67
C ALA A 21 1.35 -1.04 -5.07
N ALA A 22 2.25 -0.52 -4.23
CA ALA A 22 3.02 0.68 -4.56
C ALA A 22 4.00 0.42 -5.72
N TYR A 23 4.65 -0.74 -5.71
CA TYR A 23 5.54 -1.16 -6.79
C TYR A 23 4.80 -1.28 -8.13
N GLU A 24 3.65 -1.96 -8.16
CA GLU A 24 2.87 -2.13 -9.40
C GLU A 24 2.35 -0.78 -9.92
N VAL A 25 1.86 0.11 -9.05
CA VAL A 25 1.45 1.46 -9.49
C VAL A 25 2.63 2.21 -10.11
N HIS A 26 3.80 2.21 -9.46
CA HIS A 26 4.96 2.92 -9.97
C HIS A 26 5.49 2.32 -11.29
N LYS A 27 5.51 0.99 -11.38
CA LYS A 27 5.95 0.26 -12.57
C LYS A 27 5.06 0.56 -13.78
N GLU A 28 3.75 0.58 -13.61
CA GLU A 28 2.81 0.79 -14.71
C GLU A 28 2.66 2.27 -15.10
N LEU A 29 2.67 3.19 -14.12
CA LEU A 29 2.43 4.61 -14.38
C LEU A 29 3.70 5.43 -14.60
N GLY A 30 4.83 5.00 -14.05
CA GLY A 30 6.06 5.79 -14.00
C GLY A 30 5.96 7.03 -13.11
N PRO A 31 7.06 7.77 -12.93
CA PRO A 31 7.10 8.98 -12.10
C PRO A 31 6.37 10.17 -12.75
N GLY A 32 5.97 11.17 -11.94
CA GLY A 32 5.55 12.49 -12.42
C GLY A 32 4.04 12.74 -12.55
N LEU A 33 3.20 11.79 -12.13
CA LEU A 33 1.75 12.01 -12.03
C LEU A 33 1.34 12.64 -10.71
N LEU A 34 0.12 13.18 -10.68
CA LEU A 34 -0.49 13.74 -9.47
C LEU A 34 -0.72 12.65 -8.42
N GLU A 35 -0.57 13.04 -7.15
CA GLU A 35 -0.85 12.19 -5.99
C GLU A 35 -2.23 11.51 -6.08
N LYS A 36 -3.26 12.25 -6.49
CA LYS A 36 -4.62 11.71 -6.63
C LYS A 36 -4.70 10.52 -7.59
N VAL A 37 -3.89 10.51 -8.66
CA VAL A 37 -3.86 9.39 -9.62
C VAL A 37 -3.20 8.18 -8.98
N TYR A 38 -2.06 8.39 -8.32
CA TYR A 38 -1.37 7.36 -7.55
C TYR A 38 -2.28 6.75 -6.48
N GLU A 39 -2.96 7.58 -5.69
CA GLU A 39 -3.86 7.15 -4.62
C GLU A 39 -5.02 6.29 -5.17
N VAL A 40 -5.68 6.72 -6.25
CA VAL A 40 -6.78 5.96 -6.87
C VAL A 40 -6.32 4.56 -7.28
N CYS A 41 -5.19 4.46 -7.98
CA CYS A 41 -4.63 3.19 -8.44
C CYS A 41 -4.16 2.31 -7.27
N PHE A 42 -3.52 2.93 -6.28
CA PHE A 42 -3.02 2.23 -5.09
C PHE A 42 -4.16 1.62 -4.27
N CYS A 43 -5.22 2.40 -3.99
CA CYS A 43 -6.42 1.91 -3.33
C CYS A 43 -7.13 0.82 -4.15
N HIS A 44 -7.14 0.92 -5.48
CA HIS A 44 -7.71 -0.10 -6.35
C HIS A 44 -6.99 -1.45 -6.19
N LEU A 45 -5.65 -1.45 -6.21
CA LEU A 45 -4.86 -2.67 -6.04
C LEU A 45 -5.01 -3.29 -4.65
N LEU A 46 -5.00 -2.47 -3.59
CA LEU A 46 -5.21 -2.96 -2.22
C LEU A 46 -6.60 -3.59 -2.03
N ARG A 47 -7.66 -2.98 -2.60
CA ARG A 47 -9.00 -3.58 -2.60
C ARG A 47 -9.04 -4.89 -3.37
N LYS A 48 -8.36 -4.97 -4.51
CA LYS A 48 -8.22 -6.21 -5.30
C LYS A 48 -7.47 -7.31 -4.52
N ALA A 49 -6.55 -6.93 -3.65
CA ALA A 49 -5.86 -7.83 -2.72
C ALA A 49 -6.69 -8.23 -1.49
N GLY A 50 -7.96 -7.81 -1.41
CA GLY A 50 -8.90 -8.20 -0.35
C GLY A 50 -8.85 -7.31 0.90
N PHE A 51 -8.17 -6.16 0.84
CA PHE A 51 -8.14 -5.22 1.96
C PHE A 51 -9.32 -4.26 1.92
N ASP A 52 -9.83 -3.95 3.11
CA ASP A 52 -10.73 -2.83 3.29
C ASP A 52 -9.92 -1.52 3.32
N VAL A 53 -10.25 -0.59 2.43
CA VAL A 53 -9.44 0.61 2.16
C VAL A 53 -10.32 1.85 2.20
N HIS A 54 -10.05 2.66 3.20
CA HIS A 54 -10.59 4.00 3.36
C HIS A 54 -9.52 5.03 2.98
N ARG A 55 -9.92 6.10 2.30
CA ARG A 55 -9.00 7.15 1.83
C ARG A 55 -9.58 8.52 2.14
N GLN A 56 -8.70 9.51 2.35
CA GLN A 56 -9.08 10.90 2.61
C GLN A 56 -10.09 11.05 3.77
N LEU A 57 -9.84 10.37 4.88
CA LEU A 57 -10.65 10.50 6.09
C LEU A 57 -10.43 11.90 6.69
N MET A 58 -11.53 12.54 7.13
CA MET A 58 -11.40 13.71 8.00
C MET A 58 -10.89 13.22 9.37
N VAL A 59 -9.81 13.83 9.83
CA VAL A 59 -9.18 13.56 11.12
C VAL A 59 -9.53 14.66 12.10
#